data_AF-A0A517RPK8-F1
#
_entry.id   AF-A0A517RPK8-F1
#
_cell.length_a   1.000
_cell.length_b   1.000
_cell.length_c   1.000
_cell.angle_alpha   90.00
_cell.angle_beta   90.00
_cell.angle_gamma   90.00
#
_symmetry.space_group_name_H-M   'P 1'
#
loop_
_entity.id
_entity.type
_entity.pdbx_description
1 polymer ?
#
loop_
_entity_poly.entity_id
_entity_poly.type
_entity_poly.pdbx_seq_one_letter_code
_entity_poly.pdbx_strand_id
1 'polypeptide(L)'
;MLVNHDIQFAFIHAGKCAGIALSQWLLNHYEFEYYGDPDAKVPGTNIVERHRFTIPEEFRDYEVITSVREPFKRWESFYLYQNLVMGFDIPFDQFTRERLDWVSKQNDYASKANFILHVESLAEDVLKLPFVKQPVPEIPRLNVSRDQARYDEIKSRIVWTIELRSLVAEHFKEDFDL
;
A
#
# COMPACT_ATOMS: atom_id res chain seq x y z
N MET A 1 -6.72 -0.90 -8.65
CA MET A 1 -5.81 -1.64 -9.54
C MET A 1 -5.49 -0.78 -10.75
N LEU A 2 -4.29 -0.90 -11.28
CA LEU A 2 -3.92 -0.33 -12.58
C LEU A 2 -3.58 -1.47 -13.54
N VAL A 3 -3.74 -1.24 -14.83
CA VAL A 3 -3.44 -2.22 -15.88
C VAL A 3 -2.66 -1.56 -17.01
N ASN A 4 -1.78 -2.33 -17.66
CA ASN A 4 -1.21 -1.98 -18.96
C ASN A 4 -1.43 -3.18 -19.89
N HIS A 5 -2.16 -2.94 -20.97
CA HIS A 5 -2.55 -3.98 -21.92
C HIS A 5 -1.42 -4.37 -22.89
N ASP A 6 -0.53 -3.45 -23.22
CA ASP A 6 0.55 -3.68 -24.20
C ASP A 6 1.64 -4.60 -23.65
N ILE A 7 2.01 -4.41 -22.38
CA ILE A 7 2.98 -5.28 -21.68
C ILE A 7 2.30 -6.39 -20.85
N GLN A 8 0.97 -6.40 -20.78
CA GLN A 8 0.17 -7.36 -20.02
C GLN A 8 0.54 -7.41 -18.52
N PHE A 9 0.52 -6.25 -17.87
CA PHE A 9 0.78 -6.12 -16.44
C PHE A 9 -0.41 -5.53 -15.68
N ALA A 10 -0.57 -5.94 -14.43
CA ALA A 10 -1.49 -5.33 -13.47
C ALA A 10 -0.75 -4.90 -12.21
N PHE A 11 -1.12 -3.75 -11.64
CA PHE A 11 -0.64 -3.30 -10.33
C PHE A 11 -1.79 -3.29 -9.32
N ILE A 12 -1.66 -4.09 -8.26
CA ILE A 12 -2.58 -4.14 -7.13
C ILE A 12 -2.00 -3.36 -5.95
N HIS A 13 -2.75 -2.38 -5.44
CA HIS A 13 -2.25 -1.43 -4.46
C HIS A 13 -2.63 -1.87 -3.03
N ALA A 14 -1.69 -2.52 -2.35
CA ALA A 14 -1.78 -2.78 -0.91
C ALA A 14 -1.75 -1.47 -0.10
N GLY A 15 -2.78 -1.22 0.70
CA GLY A 15 -2.93 0.02 1.45
C GLY A 15 -1.71 0.35 2.32
N LYS A 16 -1.26 1.62 2.26
CA LYS A 16 -0.12 2.19 3.01
C LYS A 16 1.28 1.68 2.64
N CYS A 17 1.40 1.06 1.47
CA CYS A 17 2.66 0.56 0.93
C CYS A 17 3.13 1.39 -0.27
N ALA A 18 3.12 2.73 -0.17
CA ALA A 18 3.48 3.67 -1.24
C ALA A 18 2.66 3.57 -2.54
N GLY A 19 1.53 2.85 -2.56
CA GLY A 19 0.82 2.58 -3.81
C GLY A 19 0.22 3.80 -4.51
N ILE A 20 -0.03 4.94 -3.84
CA ILE A 20 -0.40 6.20 -4.54
C ILE A 20 0.79 6.73 -5.37
N ALA A 21 2.00 6.73 -4.78
CA ALA A 21 3.21 7.16 -5.47
C ALA A 21 3.53 6.25 -6.65
N LEU A 22 3.44 4.93 -6.45
CA LEU A 22 3.62 3.95 -7.52
C LEU A 22 2.53 4.05 -8.59
N SER A 23 1.27 4.28 -8.22
CA SER A 23 0.20 4.49 -9.20
C SER A 23 0.54 5.67 -10.12
N GLN A 24 0.90 6.83 -9.56
CA GLN A 24 1.27 7.99 -10.36
C GLN A 24 2.50 7.75 -11.23
N TRP A 25 3.51 7.07 -10.69
CA TRP A 25 4.71 6.72 -11.43
C TRP A 25 4.40 5.81 -12.62
N LEU A 26 3.57 4.78 -12.43
CA LEU A 26 3.13 3.87 -13.50
C LEU A 26 2.26 4.58 -14.56
N LEU A 27 1.32 5.42 -14.14
CA LEU A 27 0.47 6.22 -15.05
C LEU A 27 1.32 7.17 -15.91
N ASN A 28 2.28 7.87 -15.30
CA ASN A 28 3.02 8.95 -15.96
C ASN A 28 4.15 8.45 -16.88
N HIS A 29 4.71 7.28 -16.60
CA HIS A 29 5.94 6.81 -17.26
C HIS A 29 5.81 5.48 -18.00
N TYR A 30 4.77 4.71 -17.73
CA TYR A 30 4.64 3.34 -18.25
C TYR A 30 3.25 3.03 -18.79
N GLU A 31 2.46 4.05 -19.14
CA GLU A 31 1.18 3.92 -19.85
C GLU A 31 0.20 2.96 -19.16
N PHE A 32 0.29 2.84 -17.84
CA PHE A 32 -0.75 2.18 -17.07
C PHE A 32 -2.01 3.05 -17.07
N GLU A 33 -3.15 2.42 -16.88
CA GLU A 33 -4.43 3.09 -16.67
C GLU A 33 -5.19 2.47 -15.51
N TYR A 34 -6.16 3.21 -14.97
CA TYR A 34 -7.05 2.65 -13.97
C TYR A 34 -8.02 1.68 -14.64
N TYR A 35 -8.08 0.45 -14.13
CA TYR A 35 -9.05 -0.55 -14.60
C TYR A 35 -10.52 -0.08 -14.51
N GLY A 36 -10.82 0.69 -13.47
CA GLY A 36 -12.13 1.31 -13.26
C GLY A 36 -11.99 2.54 -12.38
N ASP A 37 -13.12 3.13 -11.95
CA ASP A 37 -13.08 4.25 -11.01
C ASP A 37 -12.36 3.83 -9.71
N PRO A 38 -11.18 4.39 -9.39
CA PRO A 38 -10.36 3.93 -8.27
C PRO A 38 -11.03 4.12 -6.91
N ASP A 39 -12.02 4.99 -6.81
CA ASP A 39 -12.72 5.30 -5.56
C ASP A 39 -14.09 4.59 -5.46
N ALA A 40 -14.53 3.90 -6.52
CA ALA A 40 -15.70 3.04 -6.49
C ALA A 40 -15.47 1.78 -5.66
N LYS A 41 -16.56 1.18 -5.15
CA LYS A 41 -16.50 -0.12 -4.46
C LYS A 41 -16.48 -1.27 -5.45
N VAL A 42 -15.66 -2.28 -5.18
CA VAL A 42 -15.71 -3.56 -5.87
C VAL A 42 -17.07 -4.23 -5.57
N PRO A 43 -17.86 -4.63 -6.59
CA PRO A 43 -19.18 -5.21 -6.39
C PRO A 43 -19.20 -6.37 -5.40
N GLY A 44 -20.15 -6.33 -4.45
CA GLY A 44 -20.31 -7.37 -3.43
C GLY A 44 -19.28 -7.32 -2.29
N THR A 45 -18.41 -6.32 -2.23
CA THR A 45 -17.40 -6.17 -1.18
C THR A 45 -17.39 -4.76 -0.57
N ASN A 46 -16.65 -4.59 0.52
CA ASN A 46 -16.36 -3.27 1.10
C ASN A 46 -15.03 -2.67 0.63
N ILE A 47 -14.36 -3.31 -0.32
CA ILE A 47 -13.05 -2.88 -0.83
C ILE A 47 -13.28 -1.85 -1.94
N VAL A 48 -12.54 -0.75 -1.92
CA VAL A 48 -12.49 0.20 -3.04
C VAL A 48 -11.59 -0.34 -4.15
N GLU A 49 -11.90 -0.03 -5.41
CA GLU A 49 -11.23 -0.54 -6.61
C GLU A 49 -9.71 -0.35 -6.57
N ARG A 50 -9.24 0.77 -6.02
CA ARG A 50 -7.82 1.02 -5.81
C ARG A 50 -7.15 -0.11 -5.03
N HIS A 51 -7.80 -0.63 -3.98
CA HIS A 51 -7.29 -1.66 -3.08
C HIS A 51 -7.78 -3.08 -3.42
N ARG A 52 -8.36 -3.28 -4.61
CA ARG A 52 -8.67 -4.61 -5.13
C ARG A 52 -7.39 -5.46 -5.19
N PHE A 53 -7.45 -6.66 -4.61
CA PHE A 53 -6.42 -7.69 -4.72
C PHE A 53 -6.86 -8.91 -5.54
N THR A 54 -8.14 -9.00 -5.93
CA THR A 54 -8.63 -10.02 -6.85
C THR A 54 -8.39 -9.59 -8.29
N ILE A 55 -7.71 -10.43 -9.06
CA ILE A 55 -7.46 -10.20 -10.48
C ILE A 55 -8.72 -10.59 -11.28
N PRO A 56 -9.32 -9.67 -12.07
CA PRO A 56 -10.40 -10.01 -13.00
C PRO A 56 -9.99 -11.09 -14.00
N GLU A 57 -10.96 -11.91 -14.45
CA GLU A 57 -10.69 -13.06 -15.32
C GLU A 57 -10.02 -12.64 -16.65
N GLU A 58 -10.38 -11.48 -17.17
CA GLU A 58 -9.81 -10.91 -18.40
C GLU A 58 -8.30 -10.57 -18.28
N PHE A 59 -7.75 -10.49 -17.06
CA PHE A 59 -6.34 -10.23 -16.80
C PHE A 59 -5.64 -11.39 -16.08
N ARG A 60 -6.24 -12.58 -16.04
CA ARG A 60 -5.67 -13.74 -15.36
C ARG A 60 -4.27 -14.14 -15.86
N ASP A 61 -3.97 -13.80 -17.12
CA ASP A 61 -2.72 -14.12 -17.81
C ASP A 61 -1.71 -12.95 -17.72
N TYR A 62 -2.04 -11.86 -17.01
CA TYR A 62 -1.16 -10.70 -16.82
C TYR A 62 -0.19 -10.96 -15.67
N GLU A 63 1.02 -10.41 -15.78
CA GLU A 63 1.94 -10.38 -14.65
C GLU A 63 1.50 -9.32 -13.63
N VAL A 64 1.52 -9.68 -12.35
CA VAL A 64 0.99 -8.84 -11.27
C VAL A 64 2.11 -8.25 -10.44
N ILE A 65 2.03 -6.96 -10.21
CA ILE A 65 2.91 -6.19 -9.34
C ILE A 65 2.14 -5.80 -8.09
N THR A 66 2.77 -5.94 -6.93
CA THR A 66 2.31 -5.32 -5.69
C THR A 66 3.47 -4.64 -4.99
N SER A 67 3.16 -3.88 -3.96
CA SER A 67 4.14 -3.26 -3.08
C SER A 67 3.82 -3.59 -1.63
N VAL A 68 4.85 -3.93 -0.85
CA VAL A 68 4.77 -4.25 0.57
C VAL A 68 5.64 -3.30 1.39
N ARG A 69 5.37 -3.25 2.68
CA ARG A 69 6.08 -2.40 3.65
C ARG A 69 6.20 -3.14 4.96
N GLU A 70 7.29 -2.90 5.68
CA GLU A 70 7.47 -3.45 7.02
C GLU A 70 6.21 -3.22 7.89
N PRO A 71 5.62 -4.27 8.50
CA PRO A 71 4.29 -4.17 9.09
C PRO A 71 4.13 -3.11 10.19
N PHE A 72 5.14 -2.89 11.06
CA PHE A 72 5.05 -1.83 12.07
C PHE A 72 5.03 -0.43 11.45
N LYS A 73 5.92 -0.15 10.48
CA LYS A 73 5.93 1.11 9.73
C LYS A 73 4.65 1.31 8.92
N ARG A 74 4.09 0.23 8.36
CA ARG A 74 2.80 0.25 7.67
C ARG A 74 1.68 0.64 8.63
N TRP A 75 1.66 0.06 9.83
CA TRP A 75 0.66 0.35 10.85
C TRP A 75 0.73 1.81 11.33
N GLU A 76 1.92 2.31 11.65
CA GLU A 76 2.12 3.73 11.99
C GLU A 76 1.62 4.65 10.86
N SER A 77 1.94 4.31 9.61
CA SER A 77 1.48 5.07 8.45
C SER A 77 -0.04 5.03 8.28
N PHE A 78 -0.70 3.95 8.70
CA PHE A 78 -2.15 3.85 8.68
C PHE A 78 -2.77 4.73 9.76
N TYR A 79 -2.28 4.64 11.00
CA TYR A 79 -2.71 5.47 12.12
C TYR A 79 -2.57 6.97 11.82
N LEU A 80 -1.39 7.39 11.32
CA LEU A 80 -1.14 8.79 10.95
C LEU A 80 -2.13 9.28 9.90
N TYR A 81 -2.45 8.46 8.90
CA TYR A 81 -3.45 8.81 7.89
C TYR A 81 -4.85 8.97 8.50
N GLN A 82 -5.26 8.06 9.39
CA GLN A 82 -6.57 8.15 10.03
C GLN A 82 -6.70 9.44 10.85
N ASN A 83 -5.65 9.82 11.57
CA ASN A 83 -5.67 11.04 12.38
C ASN A 83 -5.56 12.32 11.53
N LEU A 84 -4.60 12.38 10.59
CA LEU A 84 -4.30 13.57 9.79
C LEU A 84 -5.30 13.83 8.66
N VAL A 85 -5.83 12.78 8.03
CA VAL A 85 -6.66 12.90 6.82
C VAL A 85 -8.12 12.60 7.11
N MET A 86 -8.38 11.56 7.92
CA MET A 86 -9.75 11.15 8.22
C MET A 86 -10.32 11.80 9.49
N GLY A 87 -9.48 12.51 10.26
CA GLY A 87 -9.91 13.22 11.49
C GLY A 87 -10.19 12.31 12.68
N PHE A 88 -9.74 11.06 12.66
CA PHE A 88 -9.85 10.15 13.80
C PHE A 88 -8.85 10.52 14.89
N ASP A 89 -9.31 11.18 15.94
CA ASP A 89 -8.48 11.56 17.09
C ASP A 89 -8.68 10.60 18.27
N ILE A 90 -8.18 9.38 18.13
CA ILE A 90 -8.11 8.41 19.23
C ILE A 90 -6.65 8.05 19.54
N PRO A 91 -6.31 7.71 20.80
CA PRO A 91 -4.97 7.28 21.18
C PRO A 91 -4.46 6.07 20.38
N PHE A 92 -3.15 6.00 20.13
CA PHE A 92 -2.52 4.96 19.33
C PHE A 92 -2.74 3.54 19.88
N ASP A 93 -2.75 3.39 21.19
CA ASP A 93 -2.96 2.11 21.85
C ASP A 93 -4.41 1.63 21.73
N GLN A 94 -5.38 2.53 21.89
CA GLN A 94 -6.79 2.25 21.63
C GLN A 94 -7.01 1.89 20.15
N PHE A 95 -6.45 2.68 19.23
CA PHE A 95 -6.51 2.41 17.79
C PHE A 95 -5.97 1.01 17.46
N THR A 96 -4.82 0.66 18.02
CA THR A 96 -4.17 -0.64 17.78
C THR A 96 -4.98 -1.81 18.35
N ARG A 97 -5.69 -1.65 19.47
CA ARG A 97 -6.53 -2.74 20.01
C ARG A 97 -7.83 -2.94 19.25
N GLU A 98 -8.40 -1.87 18.67
CA GLU A 98 -9.76 -1.89 18.12
C GLU A 98 -9.84 -1.98 16.58
N ARG A 99 -8.74 -1.77 15.85
CA ARG A 99 -8.78 -1.44 14.41
C ARG A 99 -7.86 -2.27 13.52
N LEU A 100 -7.22 -3.33 14.04
CA LEU A 100 -6.26 -4.12 13.25
C LEU A 100 -6.84 -4.65 11.93
N ASP A 101 -8.12 -5.01 11.95
CA ASP A 101 -8.89 -5.51 10.81
C ASP A 101 -9.24 -4.44 9.76
N TRP A 102 -8.98 -3.16 10.02
CA TRP A 102 -9.27 -2.06 9.09
C TRP A 102 -8.27 -1.96 7.95
N VAL A 103 -7.15 -2.68 8.01
CA VAL A 103 -6.18 -2.77 6.92
C VAL A 103 -6.06 -4.22 6.49
N SER A 104 -6.24 -4.49 5.19
CA SER A 104 -6.05 -5.82 4.64
C SER A 104 -4.60 -6.31 4.81
N LYS A 105 -4.42 -7.61 4.98
CA LYS A 105 -3.08 -8.23 5.06
C LYS A 105 -2.35 -8.06 3.73
N GLN A 106 -1.04 -7.87 3.77
CA GLN A 106 -0.22 -7.74 2.56
C GLN A 106 -0.09 -9.08 1.85
N ASN A 107 -0.12 -10.19 2.58
CA ASN A 107 -0.08 -11.54 2.02
C ASN A 107 -1.23 -11.80 1.04
N ASP A 108 -2.41 -11.19 1.24
CA ASP A 108 -3.54 -11.29 0.29
C ASP A 108 -3.19 -10.71 -1.09
N TYR A 109 -2.29 -9.73 -1.14
CA TYR A 109 -1.80 -9.12 -2.38
C TYR A 109 -0.55 -9.85 -2.89
N ALA A 110 0.41 -10.12 -2.00
CA ALA A 110 1.68 -10.77 -2.34
C ALA A 110 1.47 -12.17 -2.93
N SER A 111 0.52 -12.94 -2.40
CA SER A 111 0.16 -14.26 -2.94
C SER A 111 -0.42 -14.24 -4.36
N LYS A 112 -0.77 -13.05 -4.89
CA LYS A 112 -1.24 -12.83 -6.26
C LYS A 112 -0.19 -12.20 -7.16
N ALA A 113 0.94 -11.78 -6.60
CA ALA A 113 1.94 -11.00 -7.31
C ALA A 113 3.06 -11.87 -7.88
N ASN A 114 3.47 -11.56 -9.11
CA ASN A 114 4.71 -12.02 -9.72
C ASN A 114 5.90 -11.19 -9.24
N PHE A 115 5.67 -9.90 -8.97
CA PHE A 115 6.68 -8.95 -8.52
C PHE A 115 6.24 -8.24 -7.24
N ILE A 116 7.06 -8.34 -6.19
CA ILE A 116 6.84 -7.69 -4.91
C ILE A 116 7.89 -6.59 -4.74
N LEU A 117 7.40 -5.35 -4.62
CA LEU A 117 8.23 -4.17 -4.41
C LEU A 117 8.22 -3.75 -2.94
N HIS A 118 9.36 -3.69 -2.29
CA HIS A 118 9.47 -3.28 -0.90
C HIS A 118 9.64 -1.77 -0.82
N VAL A 119 8.78 -1.10 -0.05
CA VAL A 119 8.85 0.35 0.15
C VAL A 119 10.21 0.79 0.68
N GLU A 120 10.84 -0.03 1.52
CA GLU A 120 12.15 0.21 2.11
C GLU A 120 13.32 0.18 1.09
N SER A 121 13.17 -0.55 -0.02
CA SER A 121 14.18 -0.70 -1.08
C SER A 121 13.57 -0.46 -2.46
N LEU A 122 12.67 0.52 -2.54
CA LEU A 122 11.81 0.70 -3.71
C LEU A 122 12.61 1.06 -4.97
N ALA A 123 13.69 1.84 -4.81
CA ALA A 123 14.54 2.27 -5.92
C ALA A 123 15.26 1.08 -6.59
N GLU A 124 15.65 0.10 -5.80
CA GLU A 124 16.25 -1.14 -6.30
C GLU A 124 15.19 -2.09 -6.86
N ASP A 125 14.06 -2.23 -6.17
CA ASP A 125 13.05 -3.21 -6.52
C ASP A 125 12.34 -2.91 -7.85
N VAL A 126 12.13 -1.64 -8.19
CA VAL A 126 11.52 -1.29 -9.49
C VAL A 126 12.36 -1.73 -10.68
N LEU A 127 13.67 -1.91 -10.51
CA LEU A 127 14.55 -2.43 -11.57
C LEU A 127 14.34 -3.92 -11.86
N LYS A 128 13.62 -4.65 -11.00
CA LYS A 128 13.25 -6.05 -11.24
C LYS A 128 12.12 -6.16 -12.28
N LEU A 129 11.40 -5.08 -12.53
CA LEU A 129 10.32 -5.05 -13.51
C LEU A 129 10.91 -5.00 -14.94
N PRO A 130 10.48 -5.90 -15.85
CA PRO A 130 11.16 -6.08 -17.15
C PRO A 130 11.04 -4.87 -18.10
N PHE A 131 10.07 -3.99 -17.86
CA PHE A 131 9.85 -2.78 -18.64
C PHE A 131 10.56 -1.54 -18.08
N VAL A 132 11.15 -1.63 -16.89
CA VAL A 132 11.88 -0.51 -16.26
C VAL A 132 13.33 -0.52 -16.71
N LYS A 133 13.76 0.59 -17.32
CA LYS A 133 15.13 0.78 -17.82
C LYS A 133 15.77 1.99 -17.17
N GLN A 134 17.10 1.99 -17.13
CA GLN A 134 17.87 3.15 -16.70
C GLN A 134 17.88 4.25 -17.78
N PRO A 135 17.78 5.53 -17.41
CA PRO A 135 17.61 6.04 -16.04
C PRO A 135 16.18 5.80 -15.52
N VAL A 136 16.06 5.34 -14.27
CA VAL A 136 14.74 5.14 -13.64
C VAL A 136 14.12 6.52 -13.37
N PRO A 137 12.89 6.79 -13.85
CA PRO A 137 12.17 8.02 -13.53
C PRO A 137 11.96 8.15 -12.01
N GLU A 138 11.99 9.37 -11.48
CA GLU A 138 11.79 9.61 -10.05
C GLU A 138 10.39 9.16 -9.60
N ILE A 139 10.32 8.36 -8.54
CA ILE A 139 9.06 8.01 -7.88
C ILE A 139 8.62 9.18 -7.01
N PRO A 140 7.43 9.77 -7.23
CA PRO A 140 7.01 10.98 -6.53
C PRO A 140 6.84 10.75 -5.03
N ARG A 141 7.34 11.67 -4.21
CA ARG A 141 7.13 11.65 -2.75
C ARG A 141 5.79 12.29 -2.40
N LEU A 142 4.75 11.46 -2.38
CA LEU A 142 3.40 11.86 -2.02
C LEU A 142 3.16 11.51 -0.54
N ASN A 143 2.46 12.37 0.20
CA ASN A 143 2.25 12.33 1.66
C ASN A 143 3.27 13.11 2.53
N VAL A 144 3.92 14.14 2.00
CA VAL A 144 4.43 15.19 2.88
C VAL A 144 3.21 15.89 3.48
N SER A 145 3.01 15.76 4.80
CA SER A 145 1.95 16.50 5.48
C SER A 145 2.11 17.98 5.13
N ARG A 146 1.04 18.63 4.65
CA ARG A 146 1.07 20.08 4.40
C ARG A 146 1.35 20.88 5.68
N ASP A 147 1.06 20.26 6.83
CA ASP A 147 1.37 20.76 8.16
C ASP A 147 2.35 19.79 8.85
N GLN A 148 3.64 20.11 8.76
CA GLN A 148 4.69 19.28 9.36
C GLN A 148 4.61 19.30 10.89
N ALA A 149 4.24 20.43 11.50
CA ALA A 149 4.13 20.55 12.95
C ALA A 149 3.06 19.61 13.50
N ARG A 150 1.89 19.56 12.87
CA ARG A 150 0.81 18.63 13.25
C ARG A 150 1.20 17.17 13.00
N TYR A 151 1.92 16.88 11.92
CA TYR A 151 2.43 15.54 11.68
C TYR A 151 3.38 15.08 12.79
N ASP A 152 4.35 15.92 13.16
CA ASP A 152 5.32 15.61 14.21
C ASP A 152 4.65 15.47 15.57
N GLU A 153 3.65 16.31 15.85
CA GLU A 153 2.82 16.21 17.05
C GLU A 153 2.15 14.83 17.14
N ILE A 154 1.36 14.43 16.13
CA ILE A 154 0.63 13.15 16.17
C ILE A 154 1.61 11.97 16.18
N LYS A 155 2.70 12.06 15.41
CA LYS A 155 3.73 11.02 15.38
C LYS A 155 4.39 10.85 16.75
N SER A 156 4.60 11.93 17.50
CA SER A 156 5.16 11.86 18.86
C SER A 156 4.25 11.13 19.85
N ARG A 157 2.95 11.00 19.57
CA ARG A 157 1.98 10.24 20.38
C ARG A 157 2.05 8.73 20.16
N ILE A 158 2.80 8.26 19.15
CA ILE A 158 2.97 6.82 18.88
C ILE A 158 3.95 6.23 19.89
N VAL A 159 3.42 5.43 20.82
CA VAL A 159 4.21 4.72 21.82
C VAL A 159 3.96 3.23 21.69
N TRP A 160 5.01 2.49 21.31
CA TRP A 160 4.95 1.03 21.23
C TRP A 160 5.21 0.39 22.58
N THR A 161 4.23 -0.34 23.09
CA THR A 161 4.43 -1.29 24.20
C THR A 161 4.69 -2.69 23.66
N ILE A 162 5.19 -3.59 24.51
CA ILE A 162 5.35 -5.02 24.16
C ILE A 162 4.00 -5.61 23.72
N GLU A 163 2.93 -5.32 24.46
CA GLU A 163 1.57 -5.76 24.13
C GLU A 163 1.16 -5.33 22.72
N LEU A 164 1.27 -4.03 22.39
CA LEU A 164 0.86 -3.52 21.08
C LEU A 164 1.70 -4.12 19.94
N ARG A 165 3.00 -4.33 20.17
CA ARG A 165 3.86 -5.01 19.20
C ARG A 165 3.41 -6.45 18.97
N SER A 166 3.08 -7.18 20.04
CA SER A 166 2.58 -8.55 19.94
C SER A 166 1.26 -8.62 19.17
N LEU A 167 0.34 -7.69 19.41
CA LEU A 167 -0.94 -7.65 18.68
C LEU A 167 -0.74 -7.48 17.16
N VAL A 168 0.12 -6.53 16.77
CA VAL A 168 0.44 -6.29 15.35
C VAL A 168 1.22 -7.46 14.76
N ALA A 169 2.19 -8.01 15.48
CA ALA A 169 2.97 -9.17 15.05
C ALA A 169 2.11 -10.42 14.83
N GLU A 170 1.15 -10.66 15.73
CA GLU A 170 0.24 -11.80 15.63
C GLU A 170 -0.76 -11.61 14.48
N HIS A 171 -1.38 -10.43 14.39
CA HIS A 171 -2.39 -10.16 13.37
C HIS A 171 -1.81 -10.19 11.94
N PHE A 172 -0.63 -9.59 11.75
CA PHE A 172 0.06 -9.50 10.47
C PHE A 172 1.20 -10.51 10.33
N LYS A 173 1.17 -11.64 11.04
CA LYS A 173 2.27 -12.62 11.09
C LYS A 173 2.81 -13.00 9.71
N GLU A 174 1.93 -13.31 8.77
CA GLU A 174 2.29 -13.70 7.41
C GLU A 174 2.91 -12.56 6.59
N ASP A 175 2.65 -11.30 6.96
CA ASP A 175 3.21 -10.13 6.26
C ASP A 175 4.69 -9.89 6.62
N PHE A 176 5.21 -10.51 7.69
CA PHE A 176 6.62 -10.40 8.08
C PHE A 176 7.55 -11.30 7.27
N ASP A 177 7.02 -12.33 6.60
CA ASP A 177 7.78 -13.30 5.82
C ASP A 177 7.85 -12.93 4.32
N LEU A 178 7.32 -11.75 3.94
CA LEU A 178 7.25 -11.24 2.56
C LEU A 178 8.55 -10.60 2.07
#